data_AF-A0ABD5DIJ8-F1
#
_entry.id   AF-A0ABD5DIJ8-F1
#
_cell.length_a   1.000
_cell.length_b   1.000
_cell.length_c   1.000
_cell.angle_alpha   90.00
_cell.angle_beta   90.00
_cell.angle_gamma   90.00
#
_symmetry.space_group_name_H-M   'P 1'
#
loop_
_entity.id
_entity.type
_entity.pdbx_description
1 polymer ?
#
loop_
_entity_poly.entity_id
_entity_poly.type
_entity_poly.pdbx_seq_one_letter_code
_entity_poly.pdbx_strand_id
1 'polypeptide(L)'
;VDDMSVVDLQGHVVEGRWRPSSDTATHLALYRRYPDLGGVVHTHSTHATAWAQAGLAIPALGTTHADYFFGDIPCTRALSAQEVDEA
;
A
#
# COMPACT_ATOMS: atom_id res chain seq x y z
N VAL A 1 -15.44 -10.72 13.41
CA VAL A 1 -14.17 -11.39 13.01
C VAL A 1 -14.40 -12.24 11.78
N ASP A 2 -15.61 -12.77 11.61
CA ASP A 2 -16.05 -13.68 10.52
C ASP A 2 -15.93 -13.14 9.09
N ASP A 3 -15.76 -11.83 8.90
CA ASP A 3 -15.58 -11.23 7.57
C ASP A 3 -14.11 -11.10 7.15
N MET A 4 -13.16 -11.31 8.09
CA MET A 4 -11.74 -11.25 7.80
C MET A 4 -11.28 -12.50 7.05
N SER A 5 -10.43 -12.30 6.04
CA SER A 5 -9.77 -13.41 5.33
C SER A 5 -8.35 -13.57 5.85
N VAL A 6 -7.95 -14.81 6.15
CA VAL A 6 -6.58 -15.20 6.45
C VAL A 6 -5.96 -15.72 5.16
N VAL A 7 -4.86 -15.10 4.73
CA VAL A 7 -4.16 -15.44 3.49
C VAL A 7 -2.70 -15.75 3.86
N ASP A 8 -2.15 -16.84 3.33
CA ASP A 8 -0.74 -17.18 3.52
C ASP A 8 0.18 -16.24 2.71
N LEU A 9 1.50 -16.32 2.95
CA LEU A 9 2.46 -15.50 2.23
C LEU A 9 2.63 -15.92 0.76
N GLN A 10 1.99 -16.99 0.29
CA GLN A 10 1.96 -17.41 -1.11
C GLN A 10 0.72 -16.86 -1.83
N GLY A 11 -0.28 -16.38 -1.09
CA GLY A 11 -1.52 -15.82 -1.61
C GLY A 11 -2.71 -16.78 -1.57
N HIS A 12 -2.57 -17.95 -0.95
CA HIS A 12 -3.68 -18.87 -0.76
C HIS A 12 -4.53 -18.44 0.45
N VAL A 13 -5.85 -18.49 0.28
CA VAL A 13 -6.79 -18.26 1.38
C VAL A 13 -6.75 -19.49 2.30
N VAL A 14 -6.34 -19.27 3.54
CA VAL A 14 -6.29 -20.29 4.60
C VAL A 14 -7.61 -20.35 5.34
N GLU A 15 -8.24 -19.21 5.58
CA GLU A 15 -9.53 -19.08 6.27
C GLU A 15 -10.28 -17.85 5.75
N GLY A 16 -11.61 -17.91 5.73
CA GLY A 16 -12.46 -16.77 5.41
C GLY A 16 -13.68 -17.16 4.57
N ARG A 17 -14.81 -16.50 4.81
CA ARG A 17 -16.04 -16.69 4.04
C ARG A 17 -16.00 -15.96 2.70
N TRP A 18 -15.42 -14.77 2.69
CA TRP A 18 -15.42 -13.86 1.56
C TRP A 18 -14.13 -13.95 0.77
N ARG A 19 -14.17 -13.45 -0.46
CA ARG A 19 -12.94 -13.19 -1.21
C ARG A 19 -12.15 -12.11 -0.47
N PRO A 20 -10.82 -12.26 -0.35
CA PRO A 20 -9.99 -11.20 0.23
C PRO A 20 -10.00 -9.96 -0.68
N SER A 21 -9.49 -8.84 -0.18
CA SER A 21 -9.42 -7.57 -0.93
C SER A 21 -8.74 -7.77 -2.29
N SER A 22 -9.17 -7.00 -3.30
CA SER A 22 -8.44 -6.90 -4.58
C SER A 22 -6.98 -6.46 -4.39
N ASP A 23 -6.68 -5.73 -3.31
CA ASP A 23 -5.34 -5.22 -3.02
C ASP A 23 -4.43 -6.24 -2.31
N THR A 24 -4.92 -7.46 -2.07
CA THR A 24 -4.18 -8.51 -1.33
C THR A 24 -2.83 -8.81 -1.95
N ALA A 25 -2.73 -8.84 -3.29
CA ALA A 25 -1.46 -9.07 -3.99
C ALA A 25 -0.39 -8.00 -3.63
N THR A 26 -0.81 -6.73 -3.55
CA THR A 26 0.06 -5.61 -3.15
C THR A 26 0.49 -5.74 -1.69
N HIS A 27 -0.43 -6.06 -0.78
CA HIS A 27 -0.10 -6.31 0.63
C HIS A 27 0.94 -7.44 0.78
N LEU A 28 0.76 -8.56 0.07
CA LEU A 28 1.70 -9.69 0.11
C LEU A 28 3.07 -9.32 -0.45
N ALA A 29 3.13 -8.54 -1.54
CA ALA A 29 4.39 -8.05 -2.08
C ALA A 29 5.16 -7.21 -1.04
N LEU A 30 4.47 -6.35 -0.30
CA LEU A 30 5.06 -5.54 0.75
C LEU A 30 5.55 -6.38 1.93
N TYR A 31 4.75 -7.32 2.44
CA TYR A 31 5.17 -8.21 3.53
C TYR A 31 6.38 -9.09 3.15
N ARG A 32 6.44 -9.58 1.89
CA ARG A 32 7.60 -10.34 1.41
C ARG A 32 8.85 -9.47 1.29
N ARG A 33 8.69 -8.20 0.90
CA ARG A 33 9.81 -7.28 0.67
C ARG A 33 10.37 -6.70 1.98
N TYR A 34 9.51 -6.46 2.97
CA TYR A 34 9.85 -5.78 4.22
C TYR A 34 9.53 -6.68 5.42
N PRO A 35 10.46 -7.51 5.89
CA PRO A 35 10.20 -8.48 6.96
C PRO A 35 9.75 -7.88 8.30
N ASP A 36 10.15 -6.64 8.59
CA ASP A 36 9.78 -5.93 9.82
C ASP A 36 8.39 -5.27 9.75
N LEU A 37 7.71 -5.34 8.60
CA LEU A 37 6.41 -4.71 8.38
C LEU A 37 5.30 -5.51 9.10
N GLY A 38 4.69 -4.91 10.12
CA GLY A 38 3.61 -5.54 10.91
C GLY A 38 2.17 -5.23 10.46
N GLY A 39 1.99 -4.30 9.52
CA GLY A 39 0.66 -3.88 9.05
C GLY A 39 0.73 -2.97 7.82
N VAL A 40 -0.32 -3.02 6.98
CA VAL A 40 -0.47 -2.21 5.78
C VAL A 40 -1.87 -1.61 5.74
N VAL A 41 -1.96 -0.33 5.39
CA VAL A 41 -3.21 0.39 5.20
C VAL A 41 -3.25 0.95 3.78
N HIS A 42 -4.34 0.69 3.06
CA HIS A 42 -4.62 1.29 1.76
C HIS A 42 -5.89 2.15 1.83
N THR A 43 -5.81 3.39 1.36
CA THR A 43 -6.96 4.32 1.28
C THR A 43 -6.81 5.28 0.12
N HIS A 44 -7.92 5.87 -0.31
CA HIS A 44 -7.94 7.07 -1.14
C HIS A 44 -8.35 8.31 -0.31
N SER A 45 -7.58 8.61 0.73
CA SER A 45 -7.83 9.81 1.55
C SER A 45 -7.59 11.08 0.73
N THR A 46 -8.55 12.01 0.77
CA THR A 46 -8.68 13.12 -0.21
C THR A 46 -7.37 13.84 -0.52
N HIS A 47 -6.63 14.28 0.50
CA HIS A 47 -5.42 15.08 0.30
C HIS A 47 -4.23 14.23 -0.15
N ALA A 48 -4.05 13.02 0.40
CA ALA A 48 -2.96 12.14 -0.04
C ALA A 48 -3.18 11.70 -1.50
N THR A 49 -4.42 11.41 -1.89
CA THR A 49 -4.79 11.11 -3.27
C THR A 49 -4.52 12.30 -4.21
N ALA A 50 -4.75 13.54 -3.78
CA ALA A 50 -4.43 14.71 -4.59
C ALA A 50 -2.92 14.80 -4.89
N TRP A 51 -2.05 14.53 -3.91
CA TRP A 51 -0.60 14.47 -4.12
C TRP A 51 -0.20 13.31 -5.06
N ALA A 52 -0.81 12.13 -4.88
CA ALA A 52 -0.57 10.98 -5.74
C ALA A 52 -0.98 11.24 -7.20
N GLN A 53 -2.14 11.86 -7.43
CA GLN A 53 -2.62 12.26 -8.75
C GLN A 53 -1.77 13.36 -9.39
N ALA A 54 -1.18 14.25 -8.58
CA ALA A 54 -0.21 15.23 -9.04
C ALA A 54 1.14 14.61 -9.42
N GLY A 55 1.42 13.36 -9.02
CA GLY A 55 2.69 12.68 -9.27
C GLY A 55 3.86 13.30 -8.50
N LEU A 56 3.60 13.89 -7.33
CA LEU A 56 4.58 14.64 -6.54
C LEU A 56 4.80 14.00 -5.17
N ALA A 57 6.05 13.98 -4.71
CA ALA A 57 6.38 13.65 -3.34
C ALA A 57 5.86 14.74 -2.37
N ILE A 58 5.50 14.37 -1.15
CA ILE A 58 5.09 15.33 -0.12
C ILE A 58 6.34 15.77 0.64
N PRO A 59 6.75 17.05 0.56
CA PRO A 59 7.97 17.52 1.22
C PRO A 59 7.83 17.58 2.74
N ALA A 60 8.91 17.29 3.46
CA ALA A 60 8.96 17.42 4.91
C ALA A 60 9.10 18.91 5.34
N LEU A 61 7.98 19.57 5.59
CA LEU A 61 7.92 21.02 5.88
C LEU A 61 7.67 21.39 7.35
N GLY A 62 7.61 20.42 8.26
CA GLY A 62 7.35 20.69 9.68
C GLY A 62 7.57 19.48 10.58
N THR A 63 7.60 19.71 11.90
CA THR A 63 7.91 18.68 12.90
C THR A 63 6.87 17.56 12.94
N THR A 64 5.58 17.88 12.76
CA THR A 64 4.52 16.86 12.67
C THR A 64 4.76 15.87 11.54
N HIS A 65 5.38 16.28 10.44
CA HIS A 65 5.80 15.33 9.41
C HIS A 65 6.98 14.48 9.91
N ALA A 66 8.01 15.14 10.45
CA ALA A 66 9.24 14.51 10.92
C ALA A 66 9.04 13.49 12.07
N ASP A 67 7.99 13.65 12.87
CA ASP A 67 7.63 12.72 13.95
C ASP A 67 7.24 11.32 13.43
N TYR A 68 6.81 11.21 12.17
CA TYR A 68 6.30 9.96 11.58
C TYR A 68 7.07 9.52 10.32
N PHE A 69 7.59 10.47 9.55
CA PHE A 69 8.28 10.21 8.28
C PHE A 69 9.63 10.91 8.25
N PHE A 70 10.69 10.14 8.02
CA PHE A 70 12.06 10.64 8.05
C PHE A 70 12.49 11.22 6.69
N GLY A 71 11.97 12.41 6.39
CA GLY A 71 12.16 13.10 5.10
C GLY A 71 10.90 13.00 4.23
N ASP A 72 11.00 13.44 2.97
CA ASP A 72 9.86 13.51 2.05
C ASP A 72 9.13 12.17 1.90
N ILE A 73 7.80 12.20 1.83
CA ILE A 73 7.00 11.01 1.53
C ILE A 73 7.03 10.80 0.01
N PRO A 74 7.64 9.72 -0.49
CA PRO A 74 7.86 9.54 -1.92
C PRO A 74 6.55 9.25 -2.66
N CYS A 75 6.42 9.82 -3.86
CA CYS A 75 5.46 9.36 -4.85
C CYS A 75 6.18 8.47 -5.86
N THR A 76 5.60 7.31 -6.18
CA THR A 76 6.17 6.42 -7.19
C THR A 76 6.10 7.06 -8.57
N ARG A 77 6.94 6.59 -9.50
CA ARG A 77 6.75 6.91 -10.92
C ARG A 77 5.42 6.36 -11.44
N ALA A 78 4.97 6.87 -12.58
CA ALA A 78 3.92 6.22 -13.35
C ALA A 78 4.36 4.80 -13.77
N LEU A 79 3.42 3.87 -13.78
CA LEU A 79 3.59 2.59 -14.44
C LEU A 79 3.69 2.82 -15.95
N SER A 80 4.52 2.00 -16.61
CA SER A 80 4.53 1.92 -18.07
C SER A 80 3.26 1.23 -18.56
N ALA A 81 2.91 1.41 -19.84
CA ALA A 81 1.74 0.75 -20.44
C ALA A 81 1.80 -0.78 -20.27
N GLN A 82 2.98 -1.37 -20.46
CA GLN A 82 3.19 -2.80 -20.25
C GLN A 82 2.91 -3.22 -18.80
N GLU A 83 3.39 -2.46 -17.82
CA GLU A 83 3.13 -2.77 -16.40
C GLU A 83 1.66 -2.61 -16.01
N VAL A 84 0.90 -1.77 -16.72
CA VAL A 84 -0.54 -1.65 -16.52
C VAL A 84 -1.28 -2.83 -17.15
N ASP A 85 -0.87 -3.27 -18.34
CA ASP A 85 -1.50 -4.39 -19.05
C ASP A 85 -1.22 -5.75 -18.38
N GLU A 86 -0.11 -5.87 -17.65
CA GLU A 86 0.28 -7.07 -16.91
C GLU A 86 -0.25 -7.14 -15.47
N ALA A 87 -0.82 -6.03 -14.94
CA ALA A 87 -1.35 -5.93 -13.58
C ALA A 87 -2.76 -6.51 -13.44
#